data_AF-A0A840YN26-F1
#
_entry.id   AF-A0A840YN26-F1
#
_cell.length_a   1.000
_cell.length_b   1.000
_cell.length_c   1.000
_cell.angle_alpha   90.00
_cell.angle_beta   90.00
_cell.angle_gamma   90.00
#
_symmetry.space_group_name_H-M   'P 1'
#
loop_
_entity.id
_entity.type
_entity.pdbx_description
1 polymer ?
#
loop_
_entity_poly.entity_id
_entity_poly.type
_entity_poly.pdbx_seq_one_letter_code
_entity_poly.pdbx_strand_id
1 'polypeptide(L)' 'MGWQRASGYNWSALVEADVSRWKRVIGPGLRSQADGRQATEVAIAAEALNRMLALGRPDYVRIA' A
#
# COMPACT_ATOMS: atom_id res chain seq x y z
N MET A 1 -0.22 -22.30 -12.34
CA MET A 1 -0.12 -21.28 -11.27
C MET A 1 0.46 -21.79 -9.94
N GLY A 2 0.52 -23.10 -9.65
CA GLY A 2 0.96 -23.62 -8.34
C GLY A 2 2.40 -23.25 -7.96
N TRP A 3 3.34 -23.29 -8.90
CA TRP A 3 4.76 -22.98 -8.63
C TRP A 3 4.99 -21.51 -8.28
N GLN A 4 4.28 -20.57 -8.92
CA GLN A 4 4.39 -19.13 -8.64
C GLN A 4 3.89 -18.77 -7.23
N ARG A 5 2.85 -19.48 -6.75
CA ARG A 5 2.37 -19.33 -5.37
C ARG A 5 3.35 -19.96 -4.37
N ALA A 6 3.90 -21.12 -4.69
CA ALA A 6 4.87 -21.80 -3.82
C ALA A 6 6.18 -21.02 -3.69
N SER A 7 6.61 -20.31 -4.74
CA SER A 7 7.83 -19.50 -4.74
C SER A 7 7.64 -18.05 -4.30
N GLY A 8 6.40 -17.60 -4.07
CA GLY A 8 6.11 -16.20 -3.74
C GLY A 8 6.44 -15.21 -4.87
N TYR A 9 6.54 -15.68 -6.11
CA TYR A 9 7.00 -14.89 -7.26
C TYR A 9 6.28 -13.54 -7.44
N ASN A 10 4.98 -13.50 -7.15
CA ASN A 10 4.16 -12.29 -7.31
C ASN A 10 4.29 -11.29 -6.14
N TRP A 11 5.08 -11.58 -5.12
CA TRP A 11 5.22 -10.72 -3.95
C TRP A 11 5.77 -9.33 -4.33
N SER A 12 6.80 -9.27 -5.17
CA SER A 12 7.38 -8.00 -5.62
C SER A 12 6.36 -7.13 -6.36
N ALA A 13 5.51 -7.73 -7.19
CA ALA A 13 4.47 -7.00 -7.91
C ALA A 13 3.42 -6.38 -6.97
N LEU A 14 3.10 -7.05 -5.86
CA LEU A 14 2.19 -6.51 -4.83
C LEU A 14 2.83 -5.31 -4.10
N VAL A 15 4.11 -5.43 -3.72
CA VAL A 15 4.85 -4.35 -3.08
C VAL A 15 4.98 -3.14 -4.00
N GLU A 16 5.32 -3.34 -5.28
CA GLU A 16 5.43 -2.27 -6.27
C GLU A 16 4.10 -1.53 -6.48
N ALA A 17 2.98 -2.25 -6.49
CA ALA A 17 1.66 -1.66 -6.59
C ALA A 17 1.33 -0.77 -5.38
N ASP A 18 1.63 -1.24 -4.16
CA ASP A 18 1.42 -0.45 -2.94
C ASP A 18 2.32 0.78 -2.89
N VAL A 19 3.60 0.66 -3.26
CA VAL A 19 4.54 1.79 -3.34
C VAL A 19 4.11 2.81 -4.40
N SER A 20 3.62 2.35 -5.55
CA SER A 20 3.13 3.22 -6.62
C SER A 20 1.88 4.01 -6.17
N ARG A 21 0.97 3.35 -5.44
CA ARG A 21 -0.22 4.00 -4.86
C ARG A 21 0.18 5.06 -3.83
N TRP A 22 1.11 4.72 -2.94
CA TRP A 22 1.64 5.66 -1.95
C TRP A 22 2.22 6.93 -2.59
N LYS A 23 3.10 6.76 -3.58
CA LYS A 23 3.71 7.89 -4.31
C LYS A 23 2.68 8.77 -5.01
N ARG A 24 1.60 8.18 -5.54
CA ARG A 24 0.56 8.92 -6.25
C ARG A 24 -0.40 9.68 -5.32
N VAL A 25 -0.81 9.05 -4.22
CA VAL A 25 -1.87 9.58 -3.35
C VAL A 25 -1.31 10.54 -2.30
N ILE A 26 -0.13 10.25 -1.75
CA ILE A 26 0.41 11.00 -0.61
C ILE A 26 1.70 11.74 -0.93
N GLY A 27 2.53 11.21 -1.83
CA GLY A 27 3.80 11.84 -2.23
C GLY A 27 3.70 13.36 -2.49
N PRO A 28 2.75 13.85 -3.30
CA PRO A 28 2.57 15.29 -3.56
C PRO A 28 2.00 16.10 -2.39
N GLY A 29 1.41 15.44 -1.40
CA GLY A 29 0.72 16.06 -0.26
C GLY A 29 1.61 16.29 0.96
N LEU A 30 2.83 15.74 0.99
CA LEU A 30 3.77 15.90 2.10
C LEU A 30 4.25 17.35 2.20
N ARG A 31 3.98 18.02 3.33
CA ARG A 31 4.29 19.44 3.53
C ARG A 31 5.46 19.68 4.48
N SER A 32 5.77 18.74 5.37
CA SER A 32 6.88 18.89 6.31
C SER A 32 8.22 18.59 5.65
N GLN A 33 9.10 19.58 5.57
CA GLN A 33 10.49 19.42 5.11
C GLN A 33 11.48 19.10 6.25
N ALA A 34 11.01 19.05 7.50
CA ALA A 34 11.83 18.73 8.67
C ALA A 34 11.57 17.30 9.15
N ASP A 35 12.62 16.49 9.27
CA ASP A 35 12.60 15.03 9.42
C ASP A 35 11.60 14.52 10.48
N GLY A 36 11.57 15.11 11.68
CA GLY A 36 10.70 14.64 12.76
C GLY A 36 9.20 14.81 12.50
N ARG A 37 8.79 15.92 11.87
CA ARG A 37 7.39 16.15 11.48
C ARG A 37 7.01 15.35 10.24
N GLN A 38 7.95 15.21 9.31
CA GLN A 38 7.75 14.43 8.10
C GLN A 38 7.53 12.94 8.42
N ALA A 39 8.30 12.37 9.35
CA ALA A 39 8.10 10.98 9.79
C ALA A 39 6.70 10.73 10.37
N THR A 40 6.21 11.67 11.19
CA THR A 40 4.87 11.59 11.78
C THR A 40 3.78 11.72 10.71
N GLU A 41 3.93 12.65 9.78
CA GLU A 41 3.03 12.86 8.65
C GLU A 41 2.94 11.61 7.75
N VAL A 42 4.10 11.00 7.46
CA VAL A 42 4.19 9.74 6.69
C VAL A 42 3.51 8.59 7.42
N ALA A 43 3.72 8.45 8.74
CA ALA A 43 3.10 7.38 9.53
C ALA A 43 1.57 7.47 9.53
N ILE A 44 1.02 8.66 9.76
CA ILE A 44 -0.44 8.89 9.77
C ILE A 44 -1.03 8.62 8.38
N ALA A 45 -0.37 9.11 7.32
CA ALA A 45 -0.90 8.94 5.97
C ALA A 45 -0.78 7.49 5.46
N ALA A 46 0.25 6.74 5.86
CA ALA A 46 0.35 5.31 5.57
C ALA A 46 -0.78 4.52 6.26
N GLU A 47 -1.06 4.83 7.54
CA GLU A 47 -2.18 4.21 8.28
C GLU A 47 -3.53 4.51 7.61
N ALA A 48 -3.76 5.76 7.20
CA ALA A 48 -4.96 6.15 6.47
C ALA A 48 -5.09 5.39 5.14
N LEU A 49 -4.00 5.26 4.39
CA LEU A 49 -3.97 4.55 3.11
C LEU A 49 -4.25 3.05 3.26
N ASN A 50 -3.78 2.43 4.35
CA ASN A 50 -4.06 1.04 4.69
C ASN A 50 -5.53 0.85 5.10
N ARG A 51 -6.10 1.82 5.84
CA ARG A 51 -7.51 1.78 6.23
C ARG A 51 -8.45 1.95 5.04
N MET A 52 -8.11 2.80 4.08
CA MET A 52 -8.84 2.91 2.81
C MET A 52 -8.85 1.58 2.04
N LEU A 53 -7.73 0.85 2.03
CA LEU A 53 -7.67 -0.49 1.42
C LEU A 53 -8.62 -1.46 2.12
N ALA A 54 -8.63 -1.47 3.46
CA ALA A 54 -9.52 -2.33 4.23
C ALA A 54 -11.01 -2.04 3.95
N LEU A 55 -11.38 -0.77 3.74
CA LEU A 55 -12.76 -0.36 3.44
C LEU A 55 -13.17 -0.59 1.97
N GLY A 56 -12.24 -0.40 1.04
CA GLY A 56 -12.50 -0.49 -0.41
C GLY A 56 -12.27 -1.86 -1.03
N ARG A 57 -11.72 -2.82 -0.27
CA ARG A 57 -11.42 -4.16 -0.78
C ARG A 57 -12.70 -5.00 -0.83
N PRO A 58 -13.17 -5.41 -2.02
CA PRO A 58 -14.28 -6.36 -2.11
C PRO A 58 -13.83 -7.74 -1.59
N ASP A 59 -14.73 -8.43 -0.90
CA ASP A 59 -14.53 -9.83 -0.51
C ASP A 59 -14.55 -10.71 -1.76
N TYR A 60 -13.37 -11.20 -2.15
CA TYR A 60 -13.24 -12.13 -3.27
C TYR A 60 -13.66 -13.54 -2.82
N VAL A 61 -14.95 -13.84 -2.94
CA VAL A 61 -15.48 -15.19 -2.74
C VAL A 61 -15.23 -16.00 -4.00
N ARG A 62 -14.48 -17.09 -3.91
CA ARG A 62 -14.35 -18.05 -5.01
C ARG A 62 -15.63 -18.88 -5.07
N ILE A 63 -16.43 -18.68 -6.10
CA ILE A 63 -17.58 -19.53 -6.39
C ILE A 63 -17.06 -20.79 -7.08
N ALA A 64 -17.49 -21.96 -6.58
CA ALA A 64 -17.09 -23.28 -7.05
C ALA A 64 -17.72 -23.64 -8.39
#